data_AF-A0A524GAN6-F1
#
_entry.id   AF-A0A524GAN6-F1
#
_cell.length_a   1.000
_cell.length_b   1.000
_cell.length_c   1.000
_cell.angle_alpha   90.00
_cell.angle_beta   90.00
_cell.angle_gamma   90.00
#
_symmetry.space_group_name_H-M   'P 1'
#
loop_
_entity.id
_entity.type
_entity.pdbx_description
1 polymer ?
#
loop_
_entity_poly.entity_id
_entity_poly.type
_entity_poly.pdbx_seq_one_letter_code
_entity_poly.pdbx_strand_id
1 'polypeptide(L)'
;MVRLTTIGNFLSGLGLASLAFTIIVKAIVSQPEQVLYPFYIWLVALGFLAVVLIISVVNTFTEMTGFVHPDDKMLSNMLVYIHALATLLVYGLLEGVDSVMQGYLYDMGTMIVIAYIFLFVFVFFGSRISAGAETGQVKEMTSRFMLISLVLGVIMAGAYLLLSVVKDSLDYSWAAGVLMAFAVGLVFVIVAFLGRRYEPVGE
;
A
#
# COMPACT_ATOMS: atom_id res chain seq x y z
N MET A 1 12.77 20.06 -18.75
CA MET A 1 12.63 20.01 -17.27
C MET A 1 11.94 18.71 -16.93
N VAL A 2 12.63 17.73 -16.35
CA VAL A 2 12.00 16.45 -15.97
C VAL A 2 11.18 16.71 -14.72
N ARG A 3 9.89 16.33 -14.73
CA ARG A 3 9.02 16.52 -13.57
C ARG A 3 9.48 15.58 -12.45
N LEU A 4 9.48 16.07 -11.20
CA LEU A 4 9.85 15.27 -10.03
C LEU A 4 9.00 13.98 -9.93
N THR A 5 7.77 14.03 -10.44
CA THR A 5 6.83 12.92 -10.56
C THR A 5 7.31 11.81 -11.50
N THR A 6 7.87 12.17 -12.66
CA THR A 6 8.43 11.21 -13.62
C THR A 6 9.60 10.45 -13.01
N ILE A 7 10.46 11.14 -12.25
CA ILE A 7 11.58 10.53 -11.53
C ILE A 7 11.06 9.58 -10.44
N GLY A 8 10.08 10.01 -9.65
CA GLY A 8 9.47 9.17 -8.60
C GLY A 8 8.85 7.89 -9.15
N ASN A 9 8.06 7.98 -10.23
CA ASN A 9 7.43 6.81 -10.85
C ASN A 9 8.47 5.86 -11.47
N PHE A 10 9.49 6.41 -12.12
CA PHE A 10 10.58 5.62 -12.69
C PHE A 10 11.36 4.87 -11.59
N LEU A 11 11.73 5.55 -10.51
CA LEU A 11 12.41 4.95 -9.36
C LEU A 11 11.54 3.92 -8.64
N SER A 12 10.22 4.13 -8.56
CA SER A 12 9.30 3.14 -8.00
C SER A 12 9.21 1.89 -8.89
N GLY A 13 9.23 2.06 -10.21
CA GLY A 13 9.28 0.95 -11.16
C GLY A 13 10.59 0.16 -11.04
N LEU A 14 11.73 0.86 -10.93
CA LEU A 14 13.02 0.23 -10.69
C LEU A 14 13.06 -0.53 -9.36
N GLY A 15 12.54 0.06 -8.28
CA GLY A 15 12.46 -0.60 -6.98
C GLY A 15 11.60 -1.86 -7.01
N LEU A 16 10.41 -1.82 -7.60
CA LEU A 16 9.57 -3.01 -7.79
C LEU A 16 10.24 -4.07 -8.65
N ALA A 17 10.92 -3.67 -9.73
CA ALA A 17 11.68 -4.59 -10.57
C ALA A 17 12.85 -5.22 -9.80
N SER A 18 13.57 -4.45 -8.99
CA SER A 18 14.63 -4.93 -8.11
C SER A 18 14.10 -5.93 -7.09
N LEU A 19 12.92 -5.72 -6.50
CA LEU A 19 12.29 -6.68 -5.60
C LEU A 19 11.88 -7.98 -6.30
N ALA A 20 11.31 -7.89 -7.50
CA ALA A 20 11.02 -9.07 -8.33
C ALA A 20 12.32 -9.83 -8.63
N PHE A 21 13.39 -9.10 -8.95
CA PHE A 21 14.70 -9.68 -9.18
C PHE A 21 15.29 -10.32 -7.92
N THR A 22 15.11 -9.73 -6.73
CA THR A 22 15.48 -10.34 -5.44
C THR A 22 14.84 -11.73 -5.28
N ILE A 23 13.54 -11.86 -5.59
CA ILE A 23 12.82 -13.14 -5.49
C ILE A 23 13.42 -14.17 -6.48
N ILE A 24 13.69 -13.76 -7.72
CA ILE A 24 14.26 -14.63 -8.76
C ILE A 24 15.67 -15.08 -8.36
N VAL A 25 16.53 -14.14 -7.95
CA VAL A 25 17.90 -14.44 -7.53
C VAL A 25 17.89 -15.39 -6.33
N LYS A 26 17.02 -15.17 -5.35
CA LYS A 26 16.85 -16.11 -4.23
C LYS A 26 16.49 -17.51 -4.71
N ALA A 27 15.64 -17.65 -5.73
CA ALA A 27 15.20 -18.96 -6.22
C ALA A 27 16.28 -19.74 -6.98
N ILE A 28 17.27 -19.06 -7.58
CA ILE A 28 18.32 -19.69 -8.40
C ILE A 28 19.66 -19.84 -7.69
N VAL A 29 19.91 -19.04 -6.65
CA VAL A 29 21.12 -19.11 -5.84
C VAL A 29 21.13 -20.42 -5.05
N SER A 30 22.17 -21.22 -5.27
CA SER A 30 22.34 -22.54 -4.64
C SER A 30 23.66 -22.66 -3.86
N GLN A 31 24.58 -21.71 -4.05
CA GLN A 31 25.87 -21.71 -3.39
C GLN A 31 25.84 -20.85 -2.11
N PRO A 32 26.47 -21.29 -1.00
CA PRO A 32 26.43 -20.57 0.28
C PRO A 32 26.96 -19.13 0.21
N GLU A 33 27.96 -18.87 -0.64
CA GLU A 33 28.55 -17.53 -0.79
C GLU A 33 27.62 -16.53 -1.50
N GLN A 34 26.68 -17.03 -2.29
CA GLN A 34 25.76 -16.24 -3.11
C GLN A 34 24.47 -15.88 -2.36
N VAL A 35 24.25 -16.48 -1.18
CA VAL A 35 23.07 -16.29 -0.31
C VAL A 35 22.86 -14.81 0.06
N LEU A 36 23.92 -14.00 0.06
CA LEU A 36 23.85 -12.58 0.37
C LEU A 36 23.38 -11.72 -0.81
N TYR A 37 23.39 -12.23 -2.04
CA TYR A 37 23.00 -11.44 -3.22
C TYR A 37 21.55 -10.95 -3.19
N PRO A 38 20.54 -11.78 -2.84
CA PRO A 38 19.17 -11.31 -2.64
C PRO A 38 19.08 -10.15 -1.64
N PHE A 39 19.85 -10.20 -0.55
CA PHE A 39 19.85 -9.17 0.48
C PHE A 39 20.42 -7.84 -0.03
N TYR A 40 21.51 -7.85 -0.80
CA TYR A 40 22.06 -6.63 -1.39
C TYR A 40 21.12 -5.99 -2.42
N ILE A 41 20.45 -6.80 -3.24
CA ILE A 41 19.45 -6.29 -4.20
C ILE A 41 18.27 -5.67 -3.44
N TRP A 42 17.84 -6.31 -2.34
CA TRP A 42 16.79 -5.77 -1.49
C TRP A 42 17.18 -4.43 -0.86
N LEU A 43 18.43 -4.26 -0.41
CA LEU A 43 18.93 -2.97 0.10
C LEU A 43 18.89 -1.86 -0.95
N VAL A 44 19.20 -2.18 -2.21
CA VAL A 44 19.07 -1.23 -3.32
C VAL A 44 17.61 -0.83 -3.53
N ALA A 45 16.68 -1.80 -3.52
CA ALA A 45 15.25 -1.52 -3.62
C ALA A 45 14.75 -0.65 -2.45
N LEU A 46 15.21 -0.92 -1.22
CA LEU A 46 14.92 -0.09 -0.06
C LEU A 46 15.43 1.34 -0.23
N GLY A 47 16.62 1.51 -0.80
CA GLY A 47 17.17 2.83 -1.15
C GLY A 47 16.27 3.59 -2.13
N PHE A 48 15.78 2.92 -3.18
CA PHE A 48 14.81 3.51 -4.09
C PHE A 48 13.50 3.89 -3.39
N LEU A 49 12.98 3.03 -2.52
CA LEU A 49 11.76 3.30 -1.74
C LEU A 49 11.93 4.57 -0.89
N ALA A 50 13.06 4.74 -0.20
CA ALA A 50 13.31 5.93 0.63
C ALA A 50 13.25 7.23 -0.18
N VAL A 51 13.88 7.25 -1.36
CA VAL A 51 13.84 8.42 -2.27
C VAL A 51 12.43 8.65 -2.80
N VAL A 52 11.74 7.60 -3.23
CA VAL A 52 10.38 7.66 -3.78
C VAL A 52 9.38 8.17 -2.73
N LEU A 53 9.51 7.76 -1.46
CA LEU A 53 8.67 8.25 -0.36
C LEU A 53 8.83 9.75 -0.16
N ILE A 54 10.06 10.25 -0.12
CA ILE A 54 10.33 11.69 0.03
C ILE A 54 9.71 12.46 -1.14
N ILE A 55 9.93 11.98 -2.37
CA ILE A 55 9.36 12.59 -3.57
C ILE A 55 7.83 12.58 -3.50
N SER A 56 7.20 11.46 -3.14
CA SER A 56 5.74 11.32 -3.05
C SER A 56 5.12 12.23 -1.98
N VAL A 57 5.74 12.37 -0.81
CA VAL A 57 5.29 13.30 0.24
C VAL A 57 5.35 14.74 -0.27
N VAL A 58 6.47 15.17 -0.82
CA VAL A 58 6.63 16.52 -1.38
C VAL A 58 5.58 16.75 -2.48
N ASN A 59 5.44 15.81 -3.40
CA ASN A 59 4.54 15.89 -4.54
C ASN A 59 3.04 15.91 -4.16
N THR A 60 2.68 15.21 -3.07
CA THR A 60 1.29 15.13 -2.62
C THR A 60 0.87 16.38 -1.87
N PHE A 61 1.73 16.92 -1.00
CA PHE A 61 1.39 18.05 -0.11
C PHE A 61 1.84 19.41 -0.63
N THR A 62 2.72 19.47 -1.62
CA THR A 62 3.08 20.72 -2.29
C THR A 62 2.52 20.72 -3.70
N GLU A 63 1.58 21.62 -3.99
CA GLU A 63 1.04 21.84 -5.34
C GLU A 63 2.11 22.28 -6.36
N MET A 64 3.35 22.48 -5.91
CA MET A 64 4.50 22.97 -6.66
C MET A 64 5.03 22.04 -7.75
N THR A 65 4.44 20.85 -7.95
CA THR A 65 5.08 19.79 -8.75
C THR A 65 4.14 19.11 -9.76
N GLY A 66 3.69 19.87 -10.75
CA GLY A 66 3.52 19.37 -12.14
C GLY A 66 2.55 18.20 -12.40
N PHE A 67 1.63 17.90 -11.50
CA PHE A 67 0.49 17.05 -11.82
C PHE A 67 -0.55 17.88 -12.56
N VAL A 68 -0.84 17.50 -13.80
CA VAL A 68 -1.84 18.14 -14.66
C VAL A 68 -3.22 17.55 -14.37
N HIS A 69 -3.28 16.33 -13.81
CA HIS A 69 -4.52 15.62 -13.46
C HIS A 69 -4.44 14.97 -12.07
N PRO A 70 -5.51 14.99 -11.25
CA PRO A 70 -5.58 14.28 -9.96
C PRO A 70 -5.28 12.78 -10.07
N ASP A 71 -5.63 12.16 -11.20
CA ASP A 71 -5.39 10.73 -11.45
C ASP A 71 -3.89 10.37 -11.46
N ASP A 72 -3.02 11.27 -11.95
CA ASP A 72 -1.58 11.03 -11.97
C ASP A 72 -1.00 10.99 -10.55
N LYS A 73 -1.54 11.81 -9.63
CA LYS A 73 -1.19 11.80 -8.20
C LYS A 73 -1.59 10.48 -7.56
N MET A 74 -2.81 10.03 -7.85
CA MET A 74 -3.35 8.79 -7.33
C MET A 74 -2.49 7.59 -7.78
N LEU A 75 -2.20 7.48 -9.08
CA LEU A 75 -1.37 6.41 -9.64
C LEU A 75 0.05 6.39 -9.05
N SER A 76 0.68 7.55 -8.89
CA SER A 76 2.01 7.65 -8.28
C SER A 76 2.02 7.12 -6.84
N ASN A 77 1.07 7.57 -6.01
CA ASN A 77 0.98 7.14 -4.62
C ASN A 77 0.60 5.67 -4.45
N MET A 78 -0.13 5.09 -5.42
CA MET A 78 -0.36 3.65 -5.44
C MET A 78 0.92 2.85 -5.68
N LEU A 79 1.78 3.28 -6.60
CA LEU A 79 3.06 2.62 -6.83
C LEU A 79 3.92 2.65 -5.57
N VAL A 80 3.94 3.78 -4.87
CA VAL A 80 4.64 3.92 -3.58
C VAL A 80 4.07 2.96 -2.53
N TYR A 81 2.74 2.87 -2.43
CA TYR A 81 2.06 1.95 -1.51
C TYR A 81 2.42 0.48 -1.79
N ILE A 82 2.32 0.05 -3.04
CA ILE A 82 2.65 -1.31 -3.47
C ILE A 82 4.15 -1.60 -3.26
N HIS A 83 5.02 -0.64 -3.56
CA HIS A 83 6.46 -0.77 -3.35
C HIS A 83 6.81 -0.89 -1.86
N ALA A 84 6.21 -0.08 -0.98
CA ALA A 84 6.42 -0.18 0.46
C ALA A 84 6.02 -1.55 1.01
N LEU A 85 4.83 -2.04 0.63
CA LEU A 85 4.35 -3.35 1.05
C LEU A 85 5.24 -4.47 0.49
N ALA A 86 5.60 -4.41 -0.78
CA ALA A 86 6.47 -5.39 -1.41
C ALA A 86 7.85 -5.45 -0.74
N THR A 87 8.48 -4.30 -0.45
CA THR A 87 9.78 -4.25 0.23
C THR A 87 9.71 -4.95 1.58
N LEU A 88 8.64 -4.70 2.34
CA LEU A 88 8.42 -5.32 3.65
C LEU A 88 8.23 -6.85 3.54
N LEU A 89 7.39 -7.31 2.61
CA LEU A 89 7.10 -8.73 2.45
C LEU A 89 8.29 -9.52 1.87
N VAL A 90 9.01 -8.94 0.90
CA VAL A 90 10.21 -9.55 0.30
C VAL A 90 11.33 -9.69 1.32
N TYR A 91 11.44 -8.77 2.29
CA TYR A 91 12.40 -8.91 3.38
C TYR A 91 12.22 -10.23 4.12
N GLY A 92 10.98 -10.62 4.43
CA GLY A 92 10.70 -11.89 5.11
C GLY A 92 11.01 -13.14 4.29
N LEU A 93 11.21 -12.98 2.98
CA LEU A 93 11.66 -14.07 2.11
C LEU A 93 13.18 -14.24 2.16
N LEU A 94 13.95 -13.30 2.70
CA LEU A 94 15.41 -13.40 2.68
C LEU A 94 15.91 -14.49 3.61
N GLU A 95 17.11 -14.99 3.32
CA GLU A 95 17.75 -16.00 4.16
C GLU A 95 18.19 -15.40 5.49
N GLY A 96 18.04 -16.17 6.57
CA GLY A 96 18.31 -15.72 7.94
C GLY A 96 17.15 -15.03 8.65
N VAL A 97 16.00 -14.86 7.99
CA VAL A 97 14.76 -14.43 8.66
C VAL A 97 14.04 -15.64 9.24
N ASP A 98 13.79 -15.62 10.55
CA ASP A 98 13.09 -16.69 11.25
C ASP A 98 11.56 -16.60 11.10
N SER A 99 10.87 -17.68 11.49
CA SER A 99 9.41 -17.77 11.37
C SER A 99 8.67 -16.75 12.25
N VAL A 100 9.29 -16.35 13.37
CA VAL A 100 8.74 -15.33 14.27
C VAL A 100 8.74 -13.96 13.58
N MET A 101 9.87 -13.56 13.00
CA MET A 101 9.98 -12.31 12.26
C MET A 101 9.09 -12.31 11.01
N GLN A 102 9.01 -13.44 10.29
CA GLN A 102 8.05 -13.61 9.19
C GLN A 102 6.61 -13.36 9.63
N GLY A 103 6.23 -13.87 10.82
CA GLY A 103 4.93 -13.60 11.40
C GLY A 103 4.68 -12.11 11.66
N TYR A 104 5.65 -11.40 12.23
CA TYR A 104 5.55 -9.96 12.47
C TYR A 104 5.47 -9.16 11.17
N LEU A 105 6.27 -9.50 10.16
CA LEU A 105 6.24 -8.84 8.86
C LEU A 105 4.88 -9.06 8.18
N TYR A 106 4.33 -10.27 8.23
CA TYR A 106 2.99 -10.53 7.69
C TYR A 106 1.92 -9.68 8.39
N ASP A 107 1.97 -9.60 9.72
CA ASP A 107 1.00 -8.81 10.50
C ASP A 107 1.13 -7.31 10.20
N MET A 108 2.36 -6.80 10.06
CA MET A 108 2.61 -5.41 9.65
C MET A 108 2.04 -5.12 8.26
N GLY A 109 2.29 -6.02 7.29
CA GLY A 109 1.72 -5.90 5.94
C GLY A 109 0.19 -5.93 5.95
N THR A 110 -0.40 -6.84 6.74
CA THR A 110 -1.85 -6.93 6.95
C THR A 110 -2.42 -5.63 7.51
N MET A 111 -1.77 -5.04 8.51
CA MET A 111 -2.19 -3.76 9.10
C MET A 111 -2.11 -2.60 8.09
N ILE A 112 -1.08 -2.56 7.23
CA ILE A 112 -0.98 -1.56 6.14
C ILE A 112 -2.16 -1.69 5.17
N VAL A 113 -2.54 -2.90 4.79
CA VAL A 113 -3.69 -3.16 3.92
C VAL A 113 -5.00 -2.76 4.59
N ILE A 114 -5.20 -3.14 5.85
CA ILE A 114 -6.39 -2.79 6.63
C ILE A 114 -6.52 -1.27 6.78
N ALA A 115 -5.41 -0.58 7.07
CA ALA A 115 -5.40 0.89 7.13
C ALA A 115 -5.81 1.53 5.80
N TYR A 116 -5.40 0.93 4.68
CA TYR A 116 -5.80 1.42 3.36
C TYR A 116 -7.30 1.21 3.08
N ILE A 117 -7.86 0.06 3.48
CA ILE A 117 -9.32 -0.19 3.43
C ILE A 117 -10.05 0.85 4.29
N PHE A 118 -9.57 1.10 5.51
CA PHE A 118 -10.13 2.08 6.43
C PHE A 118 -10.21 3.47 5.79
N LEU A 119 -9.09 3.96 5.25
CA LEU A 119 -9.02 5.28 4.60
C LEU A 119 -9.96 5.37 3.40
N PHE A 120 -10.03 4.32 2.57
CA PHE A 120 -10.92 4.31 1.42
C PHE A 120 -12.40 4.42 1.80
N VAL A 121 -12.85 3.60 2.76
CA VAL A 121 -14.24 3.66 3.24
C VAL A 121 -14.52 5.01 3.89
N PHE A 122 -13.57 5.56 4.66
CA PHE A 122 -13.73 6.87 5.28
C PHE A 122 -13.91 7.99 4.24
N VAL A 123 -13.08 8.02 3.20
CA VAL A 123 -13.21 9.00 2.10
C VAL A 123 -14.54 8.83 1.36
N PHE A 124 -14.99 7.58 1.14
CA PHE A 124 -16.22 7.31 0.41
C PHE A 124 -17.48 7.74 1.17
N PHE A 125 -17.54 7.47 2.48
CA PHE A 125 -18.69 7.82 3.31
C PHE A 125 -18.59 9.20 3.95
N GLY A 126 -17.44 9.88 3.86
CA GLY A 126 -17.18 11.19 4.47
C GLY A 126 -18.25 12.22 4.15
N SER A 127 -18.67 12.33 2.90
CA SER A 127 -19.75 13.26 2.49
C SER A 127 -21.11 12.92 3.07
N ARG A 128 -21.41 11.64 3.32
CA ARG A 128 -22.66 11.19 3.94
C ARG A 128 -22.65 11.36 5.45
N ILE A 129 -21.47 11.25 6.07
CA ILE A 129 -21.25 11.56 7.50
C ILE A 129 -21.48 13.05 7.73
N SER A 130 -20.95 13.91 6.86
CA SER A 130 -21.03 15.36 7.00
C SER A 130 -22.35 15.97 6.52
N ALA A 131 -23.19 15.23 5.80
CA ALA A 131 -24.52 15.66 5.32
C ALA A 131 -25.51 15.89 6.48
N GLY A 132 -25.36 16.98 7.23
CA GLY A 132 -26.08 17.27 8.47
C GLY A 132 -25.27 18.12 9.46
N ALA A 133 -24.01 18.42 9.12
CA ALA A 133 -23.18 19.38 9.86
C ALA A 133 -23.76 20.81 9.81
N GLU A 134 -24.36 21.18 8.69
CA GLU A 134 -24.82 22.55 8.41
C GLU A 134 -26.08 22.95 9.21
N THR A 135 -26.86 21.98 9.69
CA THR A 135 -28.15 22.20 10.38
C THR A 135 -28.04 22.23 11.91
N GLY A 136 -26.83 22.21 12.48
CA GLY A 136 -26.62 22.15 13.93
C GLY A 136 -27.02 20.82 14.58
N GLN A 137 -27.26 19.78 13.77
CA GLN A 137 -27.69 18.45 14.22
C GLN A 137 -26.51 17.59 14.66
N VAL A 138 -25.74 18.05 15.66
CA VAL A 138 -24.55 17.34 16.19
C VAL A 138 -24.89 15.90 16.58
N LYS A 139 -26.06 15.68 17.21
CA LYS A 139 -26.52 14.33 17.61
C LYS A 139 -26.70 13.38 16.42
N GLU A 140 -27.22 13.88 15.30
CA GLU A 140 -27.45 13.08 14.10
C GLU A 140 -26.12 12.74 13.41
N MET A 141 -25.22 13.71 13.30
CA MET A 141 -23.86 13.49 12.80
C MET A 141 -23.11 12.44 13.64
N THR A 142 -23.15 12.58 14.98
CA THR A 142 -22.53 11.61 15.88
C THR A 142 -23.14 10.22 15.72
N SER A 143 -24.46 10.11 15.57
CA SER A 143 -25.14 8.82 15.33
C SER A 143 -24.69 8.16 14.03
N ARG A 144 -24.56 8.92 12.94
CA ARG A 144 -24.09 8.41 11.64
C ARG A 144 -22.63 7.98 11.72
N PHE A 145 -21.80 8.78 12.38
CA PHE A 145 -20.39 8.45 12.60
C PHE A 145 -20.23 7.15 13.40
N MET A 146 -20.99 6.97 14.50
CA MET A 146 -20.96 5.74 15.30
C MET A 146 -21.36 4.51 14.49
N LEU A 147 -22.41 4.61 13.66
CA LEU A 147 -22.85 3.48 12.84
C LEU A 147 -21.78 3.11 11.78
N ILE A 148 -21.21 4.11 11.11
CA ILE A 148 -20.22 3.88 10.06
C ILE A 148 -18.91 3.35 10.65
N SER A 149 -18.48 3.85 11.81
CA SER A 149 -17.29 3.32 12.49
C SER A 149 -17.49 1.87 12.95
N LEU A 150 -18.68 1.50 13.42
CA LEU A 150 -19.01 0.11 13.76
C LEU A 150 -18.92 -0.81 12.54
N VAL A 151 -19.56 -0.43 11.42
CA VAL A 151 -19.51 -1.20 10.17
C VAL A 151 -18.07 -1.34 9.69
N LEU A 152 -17.29 -0.27 9.76
CA LEU A 152 -15.88 -0.27 9.36
C LEU A 152 -15.05 -1.20 10.26
N GLY A 153 -15.29 -1.17 11.57
CA GLY A 153 -14.65 -2.08 12.53
C GLY A 153 -14.94 -3.55 12.21
N VAL A 154 -16.18 -3.89 11.86
CA VAL A 154 -16.54 -5.25 11.43
C VAL A 154 -15.84 -5.66 10.14
N ILE A 155 -15.77 -4.77 9.15
CA ILE A 155 -15.06 -5.03 7.88
C ILE A 155 -13.56 -5.25 8.14
N MET A 156 -12.93 -4.41 8.95
CA MET A 156 -11.51 -4.52 9.31
C MET A 156 -11.22 -5.82 10.07
N ALA A 157 -12.07 -6.18 11.04
CA ALA A 157 -11.93 -7.43 11.79
C ALA A 157 -12.10 -8.65 10.87
N GLY A 158 -13.06 -8.61 9.94
CA GLY A 158 -13.23 -9.65 8.93
C GLY A 158 -12.03 -9.78 8.00
N ALA A 159 -11.47 -8.65 7.53
CA ALA A 159 -10.26 -8.64 6.70
C ALA A 159 -9.05 -9.19 7.46
N TYR A 160 -8.86 -8.79 8.72
CA TYR A 160 -7.82 -9.34 9.59
C TYR A 160 -7.97 -10.85 9.75
N LEU A 161 -9.17 -11.33 10.10
CA LEU A 161 -9.45 -12.76 10.26
C LEU A 161 -9.11 -13.56 8.99
N LEU A 162 -9.53 -13.07 7.82
CA LEU A 162 -9.24 -13.73 6.54
C LEU A 162 -7.72 -13.81 6.28
N LEU A 163 -6.98 -12.73 6.52
CA LEU A 163 -5.53 -12.69 6.32
C LEU A 163 -4.78 -13.50 7.39
N SER A 164 -5.26 -13.55 8.63
CA SER A 164 -4.73 -14.44 9.67
C SER A 164 -4.91 -15.91 9.31
N VAL A 165 -6.06 -16.31 8.77
CA VAL A 165 -6.27 -17.68 8.29
C VAL A 165 -5.28 -18.04 7.17
N VAL A 166 -5.01 -17.10 6.26
CA VAL A 166 -4.01 -17.29 5.19
C VAL A 166 -2.61 -17.48 5.78
N LYS A 167 -2.22 -16.64 6.75
CA LYS A 167 -0.95 -16.75 7.46
C LYS A 167 -0.78 -18.10 8.17
N ASP A 168 -1.83 -18.57 8.85
CA ASP A 168 -1.77 -19.79 9.65
C ASP A 168 -1.85 -21.07 8.80
N SER A 169 -2.36 -20.97 7.57
CA SER A 169 -2.59 -22.12 6.69
C SER A 169 -1.51 -22.32 5.61
N LEU A 170 -0.70 -21.31 5.32
CA LEU A 170 0.27 -21.31 4.22
C LEU A 170 1.66 -20.97 4.71
N ASP A 171 2.69 -21.49 4.02
CA ASP A 171 4.06 -21.01 4.22
C ASP A 171 4.16 -19.52 3.90
N TYR A 172 5.07 -18.82 4.57
CA TYR A 172 5.24 -17.37 4.44
C TYR A 172 5.35 -16.91 2.98
N SER A 173 6.04 -17.66 2.12
CA SER A 173 6.17 -17.34 0.69
C SER A 173 4.81 -17.25 -0.02
N TRP A 174 3.91 -18.21 0.25
CA TRP A 174 2.57 -18.22 -0.33
C TRP A 174 1.67 -17.20 0.35
N ALA A 175 1.73 -17.10 1.68
CA ALA A 175 0.95 -16.14 2.44
C ALA A 175 1.26 -14.70 1.98
N ALA A 176 2.55 -14.33 1.90
CA ALA A 176 3.01 -13.02 1.42
C ALA A 176 2.56 -12.77 -0.03
N GLY A 177 2.61 -13.79 -0.90
CA GLY A 177 2.09 -13.71 -2.26
C GLY A 177 0.60 -13.40 -2.32
N VAL A 178 -0.21 -14.08 -1.49
CA VAL A 178 -1.67 -13.83 -1.39
C VAL A 178 -1.95 -12.43 -0.87
N LEU A 179 -1.25 -11.99 0.18
CA LEU A 179 -1.41 -10.64 0.73
C LEU A 179 -1.06 -9.56 -0.29
N MET A 180 0.03 -9.76 -1.05
CA MET A 180 0.44 -8.85 -2.11
C MET A 180 -0.58 -8.81 -3.25
N ALA A 181 -1.07 -9.97 -3.70
CA ALA A 181 -2.09 -10.05 -4.73
C ALA A 181 -3.40 -9.38 -4.30
N PHE A 182 -3.79 -9.57 -3.03
CA PHE A 182 -4.94 -8.90 -2.43
C PHE A 182 -4.75 -7.37 -2.40
N ALA A 183 -3.58 -6.89 -1.98
CA ALA A 183 -3.27 -5.46 -1.96
C ALA A 183 -3.30 -4.82 -3.35
N VAL A 184 -2.70 -5.48 -4.35
CA VAL A 184 -2.75 -5.02 -5.76
C VAL A 184 -4.20 -5.01 -6.27
N GLY A 185 -4.97 -6.06 -6.00
CA GLY A 185 -6.38 -6.13 -6.38
C GLY A 185 -7.21 -5.02 -5.74
N LEU A 186 -7.01 -4.76 -4.44
CA LEU A 186 -7.66 -3.67 -3.71
C LEU A 186 -7.34 -2.31 -4.33
N VAL A 187 -6.07 -2.05 -4.62
CA VAL A 187 -5.61 -0.83 -5.28
C VAL A 187 -6.27 -0.65 -6.65
N PHE A 188 -6.36 -1.71 -7.46
CA PHE A 188 -7.02 -1.66 -8.76
C PHE A 188 -8.53 -1.38 -8.64
N VAL A 189 -9.21 -2.04 -7.70
CA VAL A 189 -10.63 -1.80 -7.41
C VAL A 189 -10.87 -0.34 -7.05
N ILE A 190 -10.06 0.21 -6.14
CA ILE A 190 -10.19 1.61 -5.69
C ILE A 190 -10.04 2.58 -6.86
N VAL A 191 -9.05 2.40 -7.74
CA VAL A 191 -8.90 3.23 -8.94
C VAL A 191 -10.08 3.12 -9.87
N ALA A 192 -10.54 1.91 -10.16
CA ALA A 192 -11.68 1.71 -11.05
C ALA A 192 -12.96 2.39 -10.50
N PHE A 193 -13.10 2.46 -9.18
CA PHE A 193 -14.20 3.17 -8.53
C PHE A 193 -14.00 4.70 -8.49
N LEU A 194 -12.81 5.19 -8.17
CA LEU A 194 -12.51 6.63 -8.06
C LEU A 194 -12.40 7.31 -9.43
N GLY A 195 -11.78 6.66 -10.42
CA GLY A 195 -11.63 7.20 -11.78
C GLY A 195 -12.96 7.40 -12.54
N ARG A 196 -14.08 6.87 -12.02
CA ARG A 196 -15.44 7.16 -12.55
C ARG A 196 -16.03 8.47 -12.01
N ARG A 197 -15.46 9.03 -10.94
CA ARG A 197 -15.86 10.32 -10.38
C ARG A 197 -14.93 11.37 -10.98
N TYR A 198 -15.29 11.90 -12.15
CA TYR A 198 -14.60 13.07 -12.72
C TYR A 198 -14.65 14.22 -11.70
N GLU A 199 -13.51 14.57 -11.12
CA GLU A 199 -13.34 15.82 -10.39
C GLU A 199 -12.96 16.91 -11.42
N PRO A 200 -13.73 18.01 -11.53
CA PRO A 200 -13.38 19.10 -12.42
C PRO A 200 -12.02 19.69 -12.02
N VAL A 201 -11.14 19.84 -13.01
CA VAL A 201 -9.78 20.37 -12.84
C VAL A 201 -9.87 21.91 -12.76
N GLY A 202 -9.83 22.44 -11.54
CA GLY A 202 -9.58 23.86 -11.25
C GLY A 202 -10.76 24.82 -11.44
N GLU A 203 -10.97 25.66 -10.43
CA GLU A 203 -11.25 27.09 -10.62
C GLU A 203 -10.02 27.88 -10.17
#